data_AF-A0A1V4ZB63-F1
#
_entry.id   AF-A0A1V4ZB63-F1
#
_cell.length_a   1.000
_cell.length_b   1.000
_cell.length_c   1.000
_cell.angle_alpha   90.00
_cell.angle_beta   90.00
_cell.angle_gamma   90.00
#
_symmetry.space_group_name_H-M   'P 1'
#
loop_
_entity.id
_entity.type
_entity.pdbx_description
1 polymer ?
#
loop_
_entity_poly.entity_id
_entity_poly.type
_entity_poly.pdbx_seq_one_letter_code
_entity_poly.pdbx_strand_id
1 'polypeptide(L)'
;MFITRCVSFSIMQPGEKYWRFQKFDRKKYSEVNDALKELTHLTAREWAIARLCADFKDRGRSQMTWIGENLPELVPFMEGKYQRQDVSSAQAAFKRKVVRSGTTFFYAYYSGLITLEEMLEAVQTIVRNIEMLKRIEGSEPGDTSTDVQVLMAETLKRITDKLNEPPAIPVEQQPE
;
A
#
# COMPACT_ATOMS: atom_id res chain seq x y z
N MET A 1 6.22 4.69 -26.48
CA MET A 1 7.53 4.12 -26.09
C MET A 1 7.63 4.24 -24.57
N PHE A 2 7.11 3.26 -23.85
CA PHE A 2 7.09 3.26 -22.38
C PHE A 2 8.45 2.76 -21.89
N ILE A 3 9.24 3.65 -21.28
CA ILE A 3 10.43 3.25 -20.54
C ILE A 3 9.93 2.68 -19.21
N THR A 4 9.59 1.39 -19.23
CA THR A 4 9.53 0.60 -18.00
C THR A 4 10.93 0.64 -17.42
N ARG A 5 11.13 1.44 -16.38
CA ARG A 5 12.37 1.47 -15.60
C ARG A 5 12.45 0.12 -14.88
N CYS A 6 12.91 -0.91 -15.59
CA CYS A 6 13.49 -2.11 -15.01
C CYS A 6 14.65 -1.63 -14.16
N VAL A 7 14.40 -1.42 -12.87
CA VAL A 7 15.47 -1.37 -11.89
C VAL A 7 16.08 -2.77 -11.97
N SER A 8 17.24 -2.89 -12.64
CA SER A 8 18.01 -4.13 -12.67
C SER A 8 18.12 -4.62 -11.23
N PHE A 9 17.38 -5.69 -10.94
CA PHE A 9 17.30 -6.29 -9.62
C PHE A 9 18.59 -7.11 -9.46
N SER A 10 19.71 -6.43 -9.19
CA SER A 10 20.88 -7.11 -8.64
C SER A 10 20.41 -7.86 -7.41
N ILE A 11 20.75 -9.14 -7.32
CA ILE A 11 20.48 -9.97 -6.15
C ILE A 11 21.18 -9.29 -4.98
N MET A 12 20.40 -8.55 -4.18
CA MET A 12 20.89 -7.89 -2.96
C MET A 12 21.63 -8.92 -2.11
N GLN A 13 22.91 -8.68 -1.85
CA GLN A 13 23.75 -9.60 -1.10
C GLN A 13 23.47 -9.48 0.39
N PRO A 14 23.68 -10.53 1.20
CA PRO A 14 23.69 -10.42 2.65
C PRO A 14 24.62 -9.28 3.09
N GLY A 15 24.17 -8.38 3.96
CA GLY A 15 24.89 -7.19 4.41
C GLY A 15 24.56 -5.88 3.69
N GLU A 16 23.83 -5.89 2.58
CA GLU A 16 23.43 -4.67 1.88
C GLU A 16 22.16 -4.03 2.49
N LYS A 17 22.24 -2.75 2.83
CA LYS A 17 21.07 -1.98 3.31
C LYS A 17 20.06 -1.79 2.19
N TYR A 18 18.80 -2.12 2.46
CA TYR A 18 17.73 -1.97 1.49
C TYR A 18 17.52 -0.49 1.13
N TRP A 19 17.62 -0.15 -0.15
CA TRP A 19 17.72 1.24 -0.63
C TRP A 19 16.55 2.14 -0.17
N ARG A 20 15.33 1.59 -0.01
CA ARG A 20 14.17 2.35 0.49
C ARG A 20 14.29 2.75 1.98
N PHE A 21 15.09 2.03 2.76
CA PHE A 21 15.22 2.26 4.20
C PHE A 21 16.55 2.91 4.61
N GLN A 22 17.42 3.26 3.67
CA GLN A 22 18.72 3.86 3.97
C GLN A 22 18.59 5.22 4.71
N LYS A 23 17.55 6.01 4.44
CA LYS A 23 17.31 7.29 5.14
C LYS A 23 16.94 7.14 6.62
N PHE A 24 16.73 5.91 7.10
CA PHE A 24 16.34 5.62 8.48
C PHE A 24 17.48 5.15 9.38
N ASP A 25 18.74 5.20 8.91
CA ASP A 25 19.89 4.66 9.65
C ASP A 25 20.11 5.25 11.06
N ARG A 26 19.46 6.37 11.35
CA ARG A 26 19.51 7.07 12.65
C ARG A 26 18.16 7.16 13.36
N LYS A 27 17.09 6.58 12.79
CA LYS A 27 15.74 6.65 13.36
C LYS A 27 15.44 5.40 14.20
N LYS A 28 14.79 5.60 15.33
CA LYS A 28 14.27 4.52 16.17
C LYS A 28 12.98 3.96 15.57
N TYR A 29 12.68 2.69 15.89
CA TYR A 29 11.40 2.07 15.53
C TYR A 29 10.19 2.93 15.90
N SER A 30 10.19 3.50 17.11
CA SER A 30 9.08 4.34 17.61
C SER A 30 8.84 5.56 16.73
N GLU A 31 9.89 6.25 16.29
CA GLU A 31 9.77 7.45 15.45
C GLU A 31 9.16 7.12 14.09
N VAL A 32 9.56 6.00 13.48
CA VAL A 32 8.98 5.53 12.21
C VAL A 32 7.53 5.11 12.40
N ASN A 33 7.27 4.40 13.49
CA ASN A 33 5.95 3.89 13.81
C ASN A 33 4.94 5.02 14.09
N ASP A 34 5.37 6.07 14.78
CA ASP A 34 4.51 7.23 15.07
C ASP A 34 4.24 8.02 13.79
N ALA A 35 5.25 8.25 12.95
CA ALA A 35 5.05 8.88 11.64
C ALA A 35 4.07 8.11 10.74
N LEU A 36 4.06 6.78 10.79
CA LEU A 36 3.11 5.95 10.04
C LEU A 36 1.69 6.01 10.62
N LYS A 37 1.55 6.14 11.95
CA LYS A 37 0.26 6.23 12.63
C LYS A 37 -0.50 7.52 12.33
N GLU A 38 0.22 8.62 12.07
CA GLU A 38 -0.39 9.87 11.62
C GLU A 38 -1.11 9.73 10.28
N LEU A 39 -0.73 8.74 9.47
CA LEU A 39 -1.21 8.59 8.09
C LEU A 39 -2.01 7.30 7.85
N THR A 40 -1.80 6.27 8.68
CA THR A 40 -2.30 4.91 8.45
C THR A 40 -2.57 4.16 9.75
N HIS A 41 -3.25 3.02 9.66
CA HIS A 41 -3.37 2.07 10.76
C HIS A 41 -2.21 1.07 10.87
N LEU A 42 -1.13 1.27 10.11
CA LEU A 42 0.00 0.34 10.06
C LEU A 42 1.02 0.62 11.17
N THR A 43 1.63 -0.45 11.64
CA THR A 43 2.87 -0.39 12.41
C THR A 43 4.07 -0.31 11.48
N ALA A 44 5.21 0.18 11.97
CA ALA A 44 6.46 0.18 11.20
C ALA A 44 6.87 -1.23 10.76
N ARG A 45 6.67 -2.25 11.61
CA ARG A 45 6.89 -3.65 11.28
C ARG A 45 6.06 -4.13 10.09
N GLU A 46 4.74 -3.94 10.13
CA GLU A 46 3.84 -4.39 9.06
C GLU A 46 4.16 -3.71 7.73
N TRP A 47 4.41 -2.39 7.77
CA TRP A 47 4.77 -1.62 6.59
C TRP A 47 6.10 -2.08 5.97
N ALA A 48 7.16 -2.19 6.78
CA ALA A 48 8.47 -2.59 6.29
C ALA A 48 8.46 -4.00 5.70
N ILE A 49 7.84 -4.95 6.40
CA ILE A 49 7.73 -6.34 5.94
C ILE A 49 6.87 -6.44 4.68
N ALA A 50 5.74 -5.72 4.60
CA ALA A 50 4.92 -5.72 3.40
C ALA A 50 5.69 -5.22 2.17
N ARG A 51 6.53 -4.19 2.35
CA ARG A 51 7.42 -3.69 1.29
C ARG A 51 8.47 -4.71 0.87
N LEU A 52 9.23 -5.28 1.81
CA LEU A 52 10.21 -6.32 1.50
C LEU A 52 9.55 -7.53 0.82
N CYS A 53 8.37 -7.95 1.28
CA CYS A 53 7.63 -9.04 0.64
C CYS A 53 7.18 -8.71 -0.79
N ALA A 54 6.83 -7.45 -1.07
CA ALA A 54 6.46 -7.02 -2.42
C ALA A 54 7.68 -6.96 -3.35
N ASP A 55 8.79 -6.43 -2.87
CA ASP A 55 9.98 -6.20 -3.67
C ASP A 55 10.81 -7.49 -3.89
N PHE A 56 10.82 -8.43 -2.94
CA PHE A 56 11.55 -9.71 -3.07
C PHE A 56 10.69 -10.90 -3.53
N LYS A 57 9.48 -10.65 -4.06
CA LYS A 57 8.49 -11.69 -4.40
C LYS A 57 9.05 -12.81 -5.30
N ASP A 58 10.05 -12.49 -6.11
CA ASP A 58 10.66 -13.41 -7.08
C ASP A 58 11.77 -14.31 -6.48
N ARG A 59 12.11 -14.15 -5.19
CA ARG A 59 13.11 -15.00 -4.49
C ARG A 59 12.60 -16.42 -4.15
N GLY A 60 11.39 -16.78 -4.56
CA GLY A 60 10.85 -18.14 -4.41
C GLY A 60 10.47 -18.54 -2.99
N ARG A 61 10.39 -19.85 -2.73
CA ARG A 61 9.76 -20.45 -1.53
C ARG A 61 10.43 -20.14 -0.18
N SER A 62 11.63 -19.55 -0.18
CA SER A 62 12.36 -19.17 1.04
C SER A 62 12.32 -17.67 1.34
N GLN A 63 11.61 -16.87 0.54
CA GLN A 63 11.58 -15.41 0.66
C GLN A 63 11.36 -14.91 2.10
N MET A 64 10.33 -15.41 2.79
CA MET A 64 9.99 -14.95 4.14
C MET A 64 11.05 -15.33 5.19
N THR A 65 11.68 -16.50 5.04
CA THR A 65 12.80 -16.91 5.90
C THR A 65 13.97 -15.96 5.70
N TRP A 66 14.34 -15.71 4.44
CA TRP A 66 15.46 -14.81 4.11
C TRP A 66 15.22 -13.38 4.61
N ILE A 67 14.01 -12.84 4.41
CA ILE A 67 13.64 -11.52 4.95
C ILE A 67 13.83 -11.48 6.46
N GLY A 68 13.36 -12.50 7.18
CA GLY A 68 13.44 -12.55 8.64
C GLY A 68 14.89 -12.62 9.16
N GLU A 69 15.73 -13.43 8.51
CA GLU A 69 17.13 -13.62 8.88
C GLU A 69 18.01 -12.39 8.65
N ASN A 70 17.66 -11.56 7.66
CA ASN A 70 18.43 -10.38 7.24
C ASN A 70 17.73 -9.07 7.65
N LEU A 71 16.65 -9.12 8.43
CA LEU A 71 15.80 -7.96 8.69
C LEU A 71 16.54 -6.72 9.26
N PRO A 72 17.45 -6.85 10.25
CA PRO A 72 18.19 -5.70 10.78
C PRO A 72 19.12 -5.04 9.75
N GLU A 73 19.64 -5.81 8.81
CA GLU A 73 20.49 -5.31 7.73
C GLU A 73 19.66 -4.61 6.66
N LEU A 74 18.50 -5.18 6.33
CA LEU A 74 17.56 -4.62 5.36
C LEU A 74 16.86 -3.36 5.89
N VAL A 75 16.51 -3.33 7.18
CA VAL A 75 15.68 -2.29 7.79
C VAL A 75 16.38 -1.77 9.05
N PRO A 76 17.18 -0.69 8.96
CA PRO A 76 18.08 -0.26 10.03
C PRO A 76 17.41 0.07 11.37
N PHE A 77 16.12 0.42 11.36
CA PHE A 77 15.35 0.74 12.57
C PHE A 77 14.68 -0.50 13.20
N MET A 78 14.82 -1.68 12.59
CA MET A 78 14.28 -2.94 13.12
C MET A 78 15.36 -3.68 13.91
N GLU A 79 15.05 -3.99 15.17
CA GLU A 79 15.96 -4.74 16.03
C GLU A 79 15.69 -6.25 15.94
N GLY A 80 16.76 -7.04 15.90
CA GLY A 80 16.70 -8.50 15.98
C GLY A 80 16.25 -9.21 14.70
N LYS A 81 16.63 -10.49 14.60
CA LYS A 81 16.19 -11.37 13.51
C LYS A 81 14.77 -11.88 13.77
N TYR A 82 14.02 -12.06 12.69
CA TYR A 82 12.62 -12.48 12.71
C TYR A 82 12.52 -13.90 12.17
N GLN A 83 11.61 -14.69 12.71
CA GLN A 83 11.29 -15.99 12.15
C GLN A 83 10.37 -15.83 10.93
N ARG A 84 10.29 -16.87 10.10
CA ARG A 84 9.35 -16.92 8.97
C ARG A 84 7.92 -16.57 9.40
N GLN A 85 7.51 -17.05 10.56
CA GLN A 85 6.18 -16.85 11.13
C GLN A 85 5.93 -15.38 11.46
N ASP A 86 6.93 -14.66 11.97
CA ASP A 86 6.82 -13.22 12.26
C ASP A 86 6.62 -12.41 10.99
N VAL A 87 7.39 -12.75 9.93
CA VAL A 87 7.27 -12.14 8.60
C VAL A 87 5.90 -12.40 7.99
N SER A 88 5.46 -13.66 8.00
CA SER A 88 4.14 -14.06 7.51
C SER A 88 3.00 -13.37 8.25
N SER A 89 3.09 -13.31 9.58
CA SER A 89 2.08 -12.67 10.43
C SER A 89 1.98 -11.17 10.16
N ALA A 90 3.11 -10.47 10.04
CA ALA A 90 3.14 -9.05 9.72
C ALA A 90 2.58 -8.75 8.32
N GLN A 91 2.93 -9.56 7.32
CA GLN A 91 2.37 -9.41 5.97
C GLN A 91 0.86 -9.68 5.95
N ALA A 92 0.40 -10.70 6.65
CA ALA A 92 -1.02 -11.02 6.77
C ALA A 92 -1.79 -9.90 7.51
N ALA A 93 -1.21 -9.33 8.56
CA ALA A 93 -1.78 -8.20 9.29
C ALA A 93 -1.92 -6.96 8.40
N PHE A 94 -0.90 -6.63 7.61
CA PHE A 94 -0.99 -5.59 6.57
C PHE A 94 -2.19 -5.83 5.63
N LYS A 95 -2.29 -7.03 5.05
CA LYS A 95 -3.39 -7.38 4.11
C LYS A 95 -4.77 -7.27 4.78
N ARG A 96 -4.91 -7.73 6.03
CA ARG A 96 -6.16 -7.59 6.78
C ARG A 96 -6.54 -6.13 7.01
N LYS A 97 -5.57 -5.26 7.32
CA LYS A 97 -5.80 -3.82 7.51
C LYS A 97 -6.22 -3.13 6.22
N VAL A 98 -5.66 -3.53 5.07
CA VAL A 98 -6.08 -3.04 3.75
C VAL A 98 -7.56 -3.37 3.51
N VAL A 99 -7.94 -4.65 3.66
CA VAL A 99 -9.34 -5.08 3.47
C VAL A 99 -10.26 -4.33 4.42
N ARG A 100 -9.95 -4.30 5.73
CA ARG A 100 -10.78 -3.63 6.73
C ARG A 100 -10.98 -2.14 6.43
N SER A 101 -9.91 -1.43 6.08
CA SER A 101 -9.98 0.01 5.78
C SER A 101 -10.81 0.27 4.52
N GLY A 102 -10.62 -0.56 3.47
CA GLY A 102 -11.42 -0.48 2.24
C GLY A 102 -12.90 -0.78 2.50
N THR A 103 -13.20 -1.84 3.26
CA THR A 103 -14.59 -2.15 3.67
C THR A 103 -15.22 -0.99 4.41
N THR A 104 -14.53 -0.40 5.39
CA THR A 104 -15.06 0.76 6.14
C THR A 104 -15.33 1.95 5.23
N PHE A 105 -14.39 2.29 4.35
CA PHE A 105 -14.53 3.41 3.42
C PHE A 105 -15.73 3.22 2.48
N PHE A 106 -15.81 2.08 1.80
CA PHE A 106 -16.92 1.80 0.88
C PHE A 106 -18.25 1.61 1.61
N TYR A 107 -18.27 0.98 2.78
CA TYR A 107 -19.50 0.84 3.58
C TYR A 107 -20.09 2.20 3.96
N ALA A 108 -19.25 3.16 4.34
CA ALA A 108 -19.70 4.52 4.66
C ALA A 108 -20.40 5.16 3.45
N TYR A 109 -19.82 5.05 2.26
CA TYR A 109 -20.41 5.58 1.04
C TYR A 109 -21.70 4.85 0.64
N TYR A 110 -21.66 3.52 0.54
CA TYR A 110 -22.82 2.70 0.15
C TYR A 110 -24.00 2.80 1.11
N SER A 111 -23.74 3.06 2.39
CA SER A 111 -24.79 3.25 3.40
C SER A 111 -25.28 4.69 3.49
N GLY A 112 -24.79 5.59 2.63
CA GLY A 112 -25.15 7.01 2.61
C GLY A 112 -24.66 7.80 3.84
N LEU A 113 -23.65 7.29 4.56
CA LEU A 113 -23.05 7.97 5.71
C LEU A 113 -22.07 9.08 5.31
N ILE A 114 -21.55 8.99 4.08
CA ILE A 114 -20.80 10.06 3.42
C ILE A 114 -21.36 10.25 2.01
N THR A 115 -21.37 11.51 1.57
CA THR A 115 -21.74 11.94 0.22
C THR A 115 -20.64 11.60 -0.80
N LEU A 116 -20.95 11.76 -2.09
CA LEU A 116 -19.95 11.63 -3.15
C LEU A 116 -18.86 12.70 -3.02
N GLU A 117 -19.25 13.92 -2.67
CA GLU A 117 -18.35 15.04 -2.44
C GLU A 117 -17.36 14.73 -1.31
N GLU A 118 -17.85 14.25 -0.16
CA GLU A 118 -16.99 13.83 0.97
C GLU A 118 -16.09 12.64 0.59
N MET A 119 -16.58 11.72 -0.26
CA MET A 119 -15.76 10.62 -0.79
C MET A 119 -14.61 11.14 -1.66
N LEU A 120 -14.86 12.13 -2.52
CA LEU A 120 -13.84 12.75 -3.37
C LEU A 120 -12.81 13.54 -2.55
N GLU A 121 -13.26 14.28 -1.52
CA GLU A 121 -12.38 14.98 -0.57
C GLU A 121 -11.49 14.00 0.23
N ALA A 122 -12.07 12.88 0.66
CA ALA A 122 -11.32 11.81 1.32
C ALA A 122 -10.24 11.24 0.39
N VAL A 123 -10.54 11.04 -0.89
CA VAL A 123 -9.57 10.54 -1.89
C VAL A 123 -8.43 11.53 -2.10
N GLN A 124 -8.70 12.83 -2.20
CA GLN A 124 -7.64 13.86 -2.26
C GLN A 124 -6.74 13.81 -1.02
N THR A 125 -7.31 13.57 0.16
CA THR A 125 -6.54 13.42 1.40
C THR A 125 -5.71 12.14 1.41
N ILE A 126 -6.26 11.01 0.94
CA ILE A 126 -5.54 9.74 0.78
C ILE A 126 -4.32 9.92 -0.13
N VAL A 127 -4.48 10.62 -1.26
CA VAL A 127 -3.38 10.93 -2.19
C VAL A 127 -2.27 11.72 -1.49
N ARG A 128 -2.61 12.80 -0.78
CA ARG A 128 -1.63 13.58 0.00
C ARG A 128 -0.90 12.71 1.03
N ASN A 129 -1.61 11.84 1.72
CA ASN A 129 -1.01 10.91 2.67
C ASN A 129 -0.07 9.91 1.97
N ILE A 130 -0.40 9.42 0.76
CA ILE A 130 0.48 8.56 -0.04
C ILE A 130 1.77 9.28 -0.42
N GLU A 131 1.73 10.56 -0.77
CA GLU A 131 2.93 11.34 -1.04
C GLU A 131 3.82 11.47 0.20
N MET A 132 3.22 11.69 1.37
CA MET A 132 3.96 11.71 2.64
C MET A 132 4.59 10.33 2.93
N LEU A 133 3.87 9.23 2.69
CA LEU A 133 4.41 7.87 2.82
C LEU A 133 5.59 7.62 1.86
N LYS A 134 5.53 8.11 0.61
CA LYS A 134 6.66 8.03 -0.33
C LYS A 134 7.89 8.79 0.16
N ARG A 135 7.69 9.96 0.78
CA ARG A 135 8.79 10.73 1.39
C ARG A 135 9.40 9.98 2.57
N ILE A 136 8.55 9.32 3.39
CA ILE A 136 9.00 8.42 4.45
C ILE A 136 9.87 7.31 3.84
N GLU A 137 9.44 6.64 2.76
CA GLU A 137 10.23 5.62 2.02
C GLU A 137 11.49 6.15 1.32
N GLY A 138 11.84 7.42 1.51
CA GLY A 138 13.00 8.05 0.91
C GLY A 138 12.93 8.20 -0.61
N SER A 139 11.76 7.96 -1.22
CA SER A 139 11.54 8.20 -2.64
C SER A 139 11.37 9.70 -2.89
N GLU A 140 12.03 10.22 -3.92
CA GLU A 140 11.77 11.58 -4.41
C GLU A 140 10.31 11.68 -4.87
N PRO A 141 9.60 12.79 -4.58
CA PRO A 141 8.32 13.04 -5.21
C PRO A 141 8.52 13.12 -6.73
N GLY A 142 7.92 12.18 -7.47
CA GLY A 142 7.90 12.18 -8.93
C GLY A 142 6.50 12.51 -9.46
N ASP A 143 6.44 12.95 -10.71
CA ASP A 143 5.21 13.34 -11.44
C ASP A 143 4.18 12.20 -11.60
N THR A 144 4.55 10.97 -11.24
CA THR A 144 3.65 9.80 -11.15
C THR A 144 2.47 10.01 -10.18
N SER A 145 2.52 11.02 -9.31
CA SER A 145 1.39 11.36 -8.44
C SER A 145 0.18 11.85 -9.26
N THR A 146 0.42 12.66 -10.29
CA THR A 146 -0.64 13.28 -11.10
C THR A 146 -1.41 12.24 -11.91
N ASP A 147 -0.72 11.31 -12.58
CA ASP A 147 -1.36 10.26 -13.39
C ASP A 147 -2.19 9.29 -12.55
N VAL A 148 -1.70 8.93 -11.36
CA VAL A 148 -2.45 8.07 -10.42
C VAL A 148 -3.68 8.79 -9.88
N GLN A 149 -3.56 10.09 -9.58
CA GLN A 149 -4.69 10.91 -9.16
C GLN A 149 -5.78 10.97 -10.25
N VAL A 150 -5.40 11.21 -11.50
CA VAL A 150 -6.32 11.24 -12.65
C VAL A 150 -6.99 9.88 -12.82
N LEU A 151 -6.23 8.79 -12.81
CA LEU A 151 -6.77 7.44 -12.97
C LEU A 151 -7.73 7.06 -11.82
N MET A 152 -7.40 7.42 -10.58
CA MET A 152 -8.28 7.16 -9.44
C MET A 152 -9.57 7.98 -9.54
N ALA A 153 -9.49 9.26 -9.92
CA ALA A 153 -10.67 10.09 -10.14
C ALA A 153 -11.56 9.55 -11.26
N GLU A 154 -10.97 9.13 -12.39
CA GLU A 154 -11.71 8.50 -13.49
C GLU A 154 -12.39 7.19 -13.06
N THR A 155 -11.68 6.37 -12.28
CA THR A 155 -12.21 5.09 -11.79
C THR A 155 -13.38 5.31 -10.84
N LEU A 156 -13.26 6.27 -9.93
CA LEU A 156 -14.34 6.63 -9.00
C LEU A 156 -15.55 7.18 -9.75
N LYS A 157 -15.33 8.06 -10.72
CA LYS A 157 -16.41 8.56 -11.58
C LYS A 157 -17.14 7.41 -12.28
N ARG A 158 -16.41 6.44 -12.86
CA ARG A 158 -17.01 5.26 -13.50
C ARG A 158 -17.80 4.40 -12.51
N ILE A 159 -17.33 4.26 -11.28
CA ILE A 159 -18.06 3.55 -10.21
C ILE A 159 -19.37 4.29 -9.91
N THR A 160 -19.31 5.60 -9.71
CA THR A 160 -20.50 6.42 -9.47
C THR A 160 -21.49 6.38 -10.62
N ASP A 161 -21.02 6.53 -11.87
CA ASP A 161 -21.86 6.46 -13.07
C ASP A 161 -22.60 5.10 -13.12
N LYS A 162 -21.89 4.01 -12.81
CA LYS A 162 -22.47 2.67 -12.74
C LYS A 162 -23.47 2.48 -11.60
N LEU A 163 -23.28 3.16 -10.47
CA LEU A 163 -24.22 3.12 -9.35
C LEU A 163 -25.49 3.94 -9.60
N ASN A 164 -25.40 4.97 -10.44
CA ASN A 164 -26.51 5.82 -10.85
C ASN A 164 -27.23 5.32 -12.11
N GLU A 165 -26.73 4.27 -12.76
CA GLU A 165 -27.46 3.61 -13.85
C GLU A 165 -28.78 3.05 -13.30
N PRO A 166 -29.93 3.39 -13.89
CA PRO A 166 -31.19 2.79 -13.48
C PRO A 166 -31.09 1.26 -13.65
N PRO A 167 -31.65 0.49 -12.71
CA PRO A 167 -31.57 -0.97 -12.77
C PRO A 167 -32.08 -1.44 -14.13
N ALA A 168 -31.32 -2.32 -14.79
CA ALA A 168 -31.72 -2.90 -16.06
C ALA A 168 -33.08 -3.58 -15.86
N ILE A 169 -34.13 -2.99 -16.43
CA ILE A 169 -35.47 -3.59 -16.45
C ILE A 169 -35.32 -4.87 -17.28
N PRO A 170 -35.55 -6.07 -16.71
CA PRO A 170 -35.60 -7.27 -17.52
C PRO A 170 -36.71 -7.08 -18.56
N VAL A 171 -36.36 -7.20 -19.84
CA VAL A 171 -37.37 -7.20 -20.90
C VAL A 171 -38.21 -8.46 -20.68
N GLU A 172 -39.41 -8.30 -20.12
CA GLU A 172 -40.42 -9.35 -20.11
C GLU A 172 -40.65 -9.75 -21.57
N GLN A 173 -40.30 -10.99 -21.88
CA GLN A 173 -40.61 -11.60 -23.17
C GLN A 173 -42.13 -11.66 -23.26
N GLN A 174 -42.72 -10.78 -24.08
CA GLN A 174 -44.13 -10.89 -24.46
C GLN A 174 -44.33 -12.24 -25.15
N PRO A 175 -45.27 -13.08 -24.70
CA PRO A 175 -45.56 -14.34 -25.38
C PRO A 175 -46.17 -14.04 -26.76
N GLU A 176 -45.67 -14.75 -27.78
CA GLU A 176 -46.19 -14.75 -29.16
C GLU A 176 -47.64 -15.20 -29.27
#